data_AF-X1V5E3-F1
#
_entry.id   AF-X1V5E3-F1
#
_cell.length_a   1.000
_cell.length_b   1.000
_cell.length_c   1.000
_cell.angle_alpha   90.00
_cell.angle_beta   90.00
_cell.angle_gamma   90.00
#
_symmetry.space_group_name_H-M   'P 1'
#
loop_
_entity.id
_entity.type
_entity.pdbx_description
1 polymer ?
#
loop_
_entity_poly.entity_id
_entity_poly.type
_entity_poly.pdbx_seq_one_letter_code
_entity_poly.pdbx_strand_id
1 'polypeptide(L)'
;GHREMVIVKDIPFYSMCEHHLLPFYGVVHVGYLPNVDGRVVGLSKLARVVEVVASRPQLQERMTTEIADAIMDGLKPSGVAVVVQAEHLCMIMRGVKKPGSNIITSAIRGAFRSKTETRAEFFSLIQGK
;
A
#
# COMPACT_ATOMS: atom_id res chain seq x y z
N GLY A 1 3.59 -0.18 -25.38
CA GLY A 1 3.44 -0.46 -23.94
C GLY A 1 2.18 0.20 -23.43
N HIS A 2 1.62 -0.30 -22.33
CA HIS A 2 0.46 0.32 -21.66
C HIS A 2 0.90 1.59 -20.91
N ARG A 3 0.10 2.65 -20.94
CA ARG A 3 0.46 3.97 -20.38
C ARG A 3 -0.56 4.52 -19.37
N GLU A 4 -1.66 3.80 -19.16
CA GLU A 4 -2.68 4.21 -18.20
C GLU A 4 -2.36 3.70 -16.80
N MET A 5 -3.09 4.22 -15.81
CA MET A 5 -2.95 3.80 -14.43
C MET A 5 -3.32 2.33 -14.27
N VAL A 6 -2.46 1.58 -13.60
CA VAL A 6 -2.73 0.21 -13.18
C VAL A 6 -2.93 0.19 -11.68
N ILE A 7 -4.06 -0.36 -11.23
CA ILE A 7 -4.41 -0.48 -9.81
C ILE A 7 -4.60 -1.95 -9.46
N VAL A 8 -3.97 -2.38 -8.38
CA VAL A 8 -4.28 -3.62 -7.66
C VAL A 8 -4.83 -3.22 -6.31
N LYS A 9 -6.14 -3.39 -6.12
CA LYS A 9 -6.83 -3.11 -4.86
C LYS A 9 -7.02 -4.39 -4.05
N ASP A 10 -7.22 -4.22 -2.75
CA ASP A 10 -7.62 -5.30 -1.83
C ASP A 10 -6.57 -6.43 -1.71
N ILE A 11 -5.28 -6.11 -1.73
CA ILE A 11 -4.22 -7.09 -1.48
C ILE A 11 -4.20 -7.40 0.03
N PRO A 12 -4.60 -8.61 0.47
CA PRO A 12 -4.59 -8.93 1.89
C PRO A 12 -3.16 -9.02 2.41
N PHE A 13 -2.95 -8.59 3.65
CA PHE A 13 -1.67 -8.74 4.33
C PHE A 13 -1.85 -9.04 5.83
N TYR A 14 -0.81 -9.63 6.40
CA TYR A 14 -0.70 -9.91 7.83
C TYR A 14 0.70 -9.51 8.28
N SER A 15 0.80 -8.84 9.42
CA SER A 15 2.08 -8.41 9.98
C SER A 15 2.00 -8.37 11.50
N MET A 16 3.12 -8.06 12.16
CA MET A 16 3.24 -8.01 13.62
C MET A 16 3.65 -6.61 14.05
N CYS A 17 2.91 -5.98 14.95
CA CYS A 17 3.25 -4.65 15.45
C CYS A 17 4.55 -4.74 16.27
N GLU A 18 5.57 -3.94 15.93
CA GLU A 18 6.88 -4.03 16.59
C GLU A 18 6.85 -3.66 18.08
N HIS A 19 5.90 -2.84 18.51
CA HIS A 19 5.78 -2.40 19.91
C HIS A 19 5.31 -3.49 20.87
N HIS A 20 4.46 -4.40 20.38
CA HIS A 20 3.75 -5.35 21.25
C HIS A 20 3.83 -6.79 20.75
N LEU A 21 4.42 -7.01 19.58
CA LEU A 21 4.44 -8.28 18.88
C LEU A 21 3.04 -8.92 18.84
N LEU A 22 2.05 -8.08 18.56
CA LEU A 22 0.68 -8.50 18.32
C LEU A 22 0.32 -8.27 16.85
N PRO A 23 -0.49 -9.16 16.25
CA PRO A 23 -0.87 -9.04 14.85
C PRO A 23 -1.56 -7.71 14.52
N PHE A 24 -1.28 -7.22 13.31
CA PHE A 24 -2.15 -6.29 12.60
C PHE A 24 -2.32 -6.79 11.17
N TYR A 25 -3.50 -6.63 10.61
CA TYR A 25 -3.87 -7.20 9.32
C TYR A 25 -4.88 -6.30 8.62
N GLY A 26 -4.95 -6.43 7.30
CA GLY A 26 -5.85 -5.63 6.50
C GLY A 26 -5.54 -5.76 5.02
N VAL A 27 -5.70 -4.66 4.31
CA VAL A 27 -5.51 -4.60 2.86
C VAL A 27 -4.53 -3.52 2.45
N VAL A 28 -3.84 -3.76 1.34
CA VAL A 28 -3.02 -2.79 0.63
C VAL A 28 -3.61 -2.55 -0.75
N HIS A 29 -3.73 -1.29 -1.13
CA HIS A 29 -4.05 -0.86 -2.48
C HIS A 29 -2.81 -0.24 -3.10
N VAL A 30 -2.45 -0.68 -4.29
CA VAL A 30 -1.28 -0.21 -5.03
C VAL A 30 -1.73 0.30 -6.39
N GLY A 31 -1.43 1.57 -6.68
CA GLY A 31 -1.58 2.18 -8.00
C GLY A 31 -0.21 2.58 -8.55
N TYR A 32 0.04 2.36 -9.84
CA TYR A 32 1.23 2.90 -10.50
C TYR A 32 0.93 3.36 -11.92
N LEU A 33 1.73 4.31 -12.39
CA LEU A 33 1.72 4.78 -13.78
C LEU A 33 2.97 4.26 -14.49
N PRO A 34 2.85 3.40 -15.51
CA PRO A 34 3.99 2.93 -16.29
C PRO A 34 4.86 4.09 -16.81
N ASN A 35 6.15 3.85 -16.95
CA ASN A 35 7.08 4.80 -17.56
C ASN A 35 6.95 4.81 -19.10
N VAL A 36 7.80 5.58 -19.77
CA VAL A 36 7.75 5.76 -21.24
C VAL A 36 7.85 4.44 -22.02
N ASP A 37 8.56 3.44 -21.47
CA ASP A 37 8.69 2.09 -22.04
C ASP A 37 7.37 1.30 -21.96
N GLY A 38 6.44 1.73 -21.10
CA GLY A 38 5.15 1.11 -20.87
C GLY A 38 5.25 -0.29 -20.28
N ARG A 39 6.27 -0.54 -19.44
CA ARG A 39 6.48 -1.80 -18.74
C ARG A 39 5.41 -2.01 -17.69
N VAL A 40 4.68 -3.12 -17.81
CA VAL A 40 3.68 -3.60 -16.85
C VAL A 40 4.25 -4.83 -16.16
N VAL A 41 4.20 -4.85 -14.83
CA VAL A 41 4.61 -6.02 -14.05
C VAL A 41 3.45 -6.99 -13.89
N GLY A 42 3.77 -8.28 -13.80
CA GLY A 42 2.80 -9.29 -13.38
C GLY A 42 2.25 -8.95 -11.99
N LEU A 43 0.93 -8.98 -11.84
CA LEU A 43 0.23 -8.55 -10.62
C LEU A 43 0.71 -9.31 -9.37
N SER A 44 1.08 -10.59 -9.54
CA SER A 44 1.65 -11.43 -8.48
C SER A 44 2.94 -10.86 -7.87
N LYS A 45 3.72 -10.08 -8.63
CA LYS A 45 4.95 -9.45 -8.11
C LYS A 45 4.65 -8.31 -7.14
N LEU A 46 3.59 -7.53 -7.38
CA LEU A 46 3.18 -6.46 -6.46
C LEU A 46 2.67 -7.05 -5.14
N ALA A 47 1.86 -8.10 -5.21
CA ALA A 47 1.44 -8.84 -4.01
C ALA A 47 2.65 -9.40 -3.24
N ARG A 48 3.67 -9.92 -3.95
CA ARG A 48 4.88 -10.43 -3.31
C ARG A 48 5.71 -9.34 -2.61
N VAL A 49 5.75 -8.12 -3.15
CA VAL A 49 6.40 -6.98 -2.47
C VAL A 49 5.69 -6.70 -1.14
N VAL A 50 4.36 -6.63 -1.14
CA VAL A 50 3.57 -6.44 0.09
C VAL A 50 3.89 -7.52 1.12
N GLU A 51 3.87 -8.80 0.70
CA GLU A 51 4.14 -9.93 1.58
C GLU A 51 5.55 -9.88 2.19
N VAL A 52 6.58 -9.62 1.37
CA VAL A 52 7.98 -9.54 1.85
C VAL A 52 8.15 -8.40 2.85
N VAL A 53 7.58 -7.22 2.60
CA VAL A 53 7.67 -6.08 3.52
C VAL A 53 6.89 -6.33 4.81
N ALA A 54 5.74 -7.02 4.73
CA ALA A 54 4.89 -7.32 5.87
C ALA A 54 5.45 -8.42 6.80
N SER A 55 6.32 -9.30 6.29
CA SER A 55 6.83 -10.52 6.95
C SER A 55 7.87 -10.28 8.05
N ARG A 56 7.74 -9.19 8.81
CA ARG A 56 8.59 -8.82 9.95
C ARG A 56 7.83 -7.93 10.93
N PRO A 57 8.33 -7.73 12.17
CA PRO A 57 7.81 -6.69 13.05
C PRO A 57 7.84 -5.33 12.34
N GLN A 58 6.71 -4.61 12.36
CA GLN A 58 6.51 -3.41 11.55
C GLN A 58 5.75 -2.30 12.29
N LEU A 59 5.91 -1.10 11.72
CA LEU A 59 4.98 0.02 11.83
C LEU A 59 4.23 0.16 10.51
N GLN A 60 2.94 0.43 10.56
CA GLN A 60 2.13 0.53 9.34
C GLN A 60 2.61 1.67 8.41
N GLU A 61 3.01 2.80 8.99
CA GLU A 61 3.53 3.97 8.29
C GLU A 61 4.82 3.65 7.53
N ARG A 62 5.73 2.91 8.20
CA ARG A 62 6.99 2.46 7.61
C ARG A 62 6.74 1.44 6.51
N MET A 63 5.92 0.42 6.79
CA MET A 63 5.51 -0.58 5.80
C MET A 63 4.92 0.07 4.54
N THR A 64 4.04 1.06 4.70
CA THR A 64 3.43 1.78 3.56
C THR A 64 4.48 2.48 2.69
N THR A 65 5.45 3.12 3.34
CA THR A 65 6.57 3.81 2.69
C THR A 65 7.48 2.82 1.95
N GLU A 66 7.87 1.74 2.62
CA GLU A 66 8.75 0.70 2.08
C GLU A 66 8.15 0.02 0.84
N ILE A 67 6.84 -0.24 0.84
CA ILE A 67 6.16 -0.80 -0.34
C ILE A 67 6.25 0.18 -1.52
N ALA A 68 5.94 1.46 -1.29
CA ALA A 68 5.97 2.46 -2.35
C ALA A 68 7.39 2.62 -2.94
N ASP A 69 8.40 2.66 -2.08
CA ASP A 69 9.80 2.83 -2.48
C ASP A 69 10.33 1.58 -3.20
N ALA A 70 10.01 0.37 -2.70
CA ALA A 70 10.40 -0.87 -3.38
C ALA A 70 9.81 -0.99 -4.79
N ILE A 71 8.57 -0.54 -5.00
CA ILE A 71 7.95 -0.51 -6.33
C ILE A 71 8.62 0.55 -7.22
N MET A 72 8.91 1.73 -6.67
CA MET A 72 9.63 2.78 -7.39
C MET A 72 11.00 2.29 -7.87
N ASP A 73 11.75 1.61 -7.02
CA ASP A 73 13.10 1.13 -7.33
C ASP A 73 13.08 -0.05 -8.31
N GLY A 74 12.18 -1.01 -8.09
CA GLY A 74 12.10 -2.24 -8.89
C GLY A 74 11.50 -2.04 -10.28
N LEU A 75 10.46 -1.19 -10.40
CA LEU A 75 9.74 -0.96 -11.66
C LEU A 75 10.15 0.34 -12.36
N LYS A 76 10.67 1.32 -11.63
CA LYS A 76 10.94 2.68 -12.12
C LYS A 76 9.75 3.28 -12.88
N PRO A 77 8.53 3.23 -12.32
CA PRO A 77 7.34 3.81 -12.95
C PRO A 77 7.41 5.34 -12.90
N SER A 78 6.54 6.00 -13.67
CA SER A 78 6.37 7.45 -13.61
C SER A 78 5.84 7.93 -12.26
N GLY A 79 5.15 7.06 -11.53
CA GLY A 79 4.68 7.32 -10.17
C GLY A 79 4.02 6.09 -9.55
N VAL A 80 3.92 6.12 -8.22
CA VAL A 80 3.29 5.08 -7.39
C VAL A 80 2.44 5.75 -6.30
N ALA A 81 1.30 5.16 -6.00
CA ALA A 81 0.50 5.43 -4.81
C ALA A 81 0.21 4.11 -4.08
N VAL A 82 0.45 4.10 -2.78
CA VAL A 82 0.14 2.97 -1.90
C VAL A 82 -0.77 3.46 -0.79
N VAL A 83 -1.83 2.72 -0.50
CA VAL A 83 -2.70 2.93 0.66
C VAL A 83 -2.78 1.63 1.44
N VAL A 84 -2.55 1.69 2.74
CA VAL A 84 -2.72 0.54 3.64
C VAL A 84 -3.85 0.86 4.60
N GLN A 85 -4.76 -0.08 4.75
CA GLN A 85 -5.89 -0.01 5.68
C GLN A 85 -5.85 -1.26 6.56
N ALA A 86 -5.74 -1.11 7.89
CA ALA A 86 -5.56 -2.24 8.78
C ALA A 86 -6.13 -2.06 10.20
N GLU A 87 -6.45 -3.19 10.80
CA GLU A 87 -6.83 -3.33 12.20
C GLU A 87 -5.63 -3.82 13.02
N HIS A 88 -5.46 -3.25 14.22
CA HIS A 88 -4.32 -3.53 15.08
C HIS A 88 -4.77 -4.18 16.39
N LEU A 89 -4.38 -5.43 16.61
CA LEU A 89 -4.77 -6.14 17.85
C LEU A 89 -4.19 -5.50 19.10
N CYS A 90 -3.05 -4.81 19.00
CA CYS A 90 -2.49 -4.03 20.10
C CYS A 90 -3.43 -2.92 20.61
N MET A 91 -4.34 -2.42 19.77
CA MET A 91 -5.36 -1.43 20.16
C MET A 91 -6.72 -2.05 20.46
N ILE A 92 -7.05 -3.17 19.81
CA ILE A 92 -8.39 -3.77 19.87
C ILE A 92 -8.57 -4.62 21.13
N MET A 93 -7.58 -5.44 21.50
CA MET A 93 -7.77 -6.47 22.52
C MET A 93 -7.22 -6.10 23.89
N ARG A 94 -6.39 -5.05 23.97
CA ARG A 94 -5.73 -4.60 25.21
C ARG A 94 -5.72 -3.09 25.32
N GLY A 95 -5.38 -2.60 26.52
CA GLY A 95 -5.27 -1.16 26.79
C GLY A 95 -6.58 -0.42 26.49
N VAL A 96 -6.55 0.47 25.50
CA VAL A 96 -7.65 1.36 25.10
C VAL A 96 -8.88 0.65 24.51
N LYS A 97 -8.75 -0.61 24.06
CA LYS A 97 -9.84 -1.49 23.59
C LYS A 97 -10.80 -0.80 22.59
N LYS A 98 -10.34 -0.55 21.37
CA LYS A 98 -11.10 0.12 20.30
C LYS A 98 -11.41 -0.84 19.13
N PRO A 99 -12.35 -1.79 19.29
CA PRO A 99 -12.74 -2.69 18.21
C PRO A 99 -13.33 -1.92 17.02
N GLY A 100 -13.07 -2.42 15.80
CA GLY A 100 -13.49 -1.79 14.55
C GLY A 100 -12.75 -0.50 14.19
N SER A 101 -11.78 -0.06 15.01
CA SER A 101 -10.91 1.06 14.65
C SER A 101 -9.96 0.62 13.53
N ASN A 102 -9.99 1.38 12.45
CA ASN A 102 -9.18 1.11 11.28
C ASN A 102 -8.17 2.25 11.08
N ILE A 103 -6.90 1.89 10.88
CA ILE A 103 -5.83 2.84 10.61
C ILE A 103 -5.54 2.84 9.12
N ILE A 104 -5.55 4.03 8.53
CA ILE A 104 -5.28 4.26 7.11
C ILE A 104 -4.00 5.08 6.98
N THR A 105 -3.05 4.58 6.20
CA THR A 105 -1.80 5.26 5.84
C THR A 105 -1.64 5.30 4.33
N SER A 106 -0.91 6.29 3.82
CA SER A 106 -0.62 6.37 2.38
C SER A 106 0.81 6.84 2.10
N ALA A 107 1.38 6.36 0.99
CA ALA A 107 2.67 6.79 0.50
C ALA A 107 2.60 7.03 -1.01
N ILE A 108 3.01 8.23 -1.42
CA ILE A 108 2.84 8.72 -2.80
C ILE A 108 4.17 9.21 -3.37
N ARG A 109 4.46 8.82 -4.62
CA ARG A 109 5.71 9.09 -5.36
C ARG A 109 5.42 9.50 -6.81
N GLY A 110 6.37 10.23 -7.40
CA GLY A 110 6.35 10.61 -8.82
C GLY A 110 5.07 11.34 -9.24
N ALA A 111 4.50 10.92 -10.36
CA ALA A 111 3.32 11.54 -10.99
C ALA A 111 2.12 11.71 -10.03
N PHE A 112 1.88 10.78 -9.10
CA PHE A 112 0.80 10.91 -8.11
C PHE A 112 1.06 12.01 -7.07
N ARG A 113 2.33 12.39 -6.85
CA ARG A 113 2.67 13.52 -5.97
C ARG A 113 2.47 14.84 -6.70
N SER A 114 2.92 14.93 -7.96
CA SER A 114 2.92 16.15 -8.75
C SER A 114 1.59 16.48 -9.45
N LYS A 115 0.74 15.47 -9.74
CA LYS A 115 -0.53 15.65 -10.44
C LYS A 115 -1.70 15.32 -9.51
N THR A 116 -2.46 16.33 -9.13
CA THR A 116 -3.57 16.20 -8.19
C THR A 116 -4.70 15.36 -8.78
N GLU A 117 -4.96 15.47 -10.08
CA GLU A 117 -6.00 14.76 -10.82
C GLU A 117 -5.75 13.26 -10.81
N THR A 118 -4.51 12.84 -11.12
CA THR A 118 -4.08 11.44 -11.06
C THR A 118 -4.24 10.87 -9.65
N ARG A 119 -3.90 11.66 -8.61
CA ARG A 119 -4.07 11.24 -7.23
C ARG A 119 -5.54 11.11 -6.85
N ALA A 120 -6.38 12.05 -7.27
CA ALA A 120 -7.82 12.03 -7.02
C ALA A 120 -8.50 10.84 -7.71
N GLU A 121 -8.13 10.55 -8.96
CA GLU A 121 -8.60 9.38 -9.71
C GLU A 121 -8.29 8.08 -8.95
N PHE A 122 -7.06 7.88 -8.50
CA PHE A 122 -6.69 6.71 -7.71
C PHE A 122 -7.51 6.56 -6.42
N PHE A 123 -7.65 7.64 -5.64
CA PHE A 123 -8.44 7.59 -4.42
C PHE A 123 -9.91 7.29 -4.69
N SER A 124 -10.48 7.81 -5.78
CA SER A 124 -11.84 7.49 -6.19
C SER A 124 -12.00 6.01 -6.55
N LEU A 125 -11.05 5.44 -7.30
CA LEU A 125 -11.10 4.04 -7.77
C LEU A 125 -10.93 3.01 -6.64
N ILE A 126 -10.15 3.33 -5.60
CA ILE A 126 -10.01 2.42 -4.44
C ILE A 126 -11.17 2.54 -3.44
N GLN A 127 -11.91 3.65 -3.45
CA GLN A 127 -13.11 3.84 -2.62
C GLN A 127 -14.38 3.30 -3.28
N GLY A 128 -14.40 3.17 -4.62
CA GLY A 128 -15.50 2.57 -5.36
C GLY A 128 -15.63 1.07 -5.07
N LYS A 129 -16.77 0.68 -4.51
CA LYS A 129 -17.21 -0.72 -4.46
C LYS A 129 -17.59 -1.20 -5.86
#